data_AF-A0AAV8FP12-F1
#
_entry.id   AF-A0AAV8FP12-F1
#
_cell.length_a   1.000
_cell.length_b   1.000
_cell.length_c   1.000
_cell.angle_alpha   90.00
_cell.angle_beta   90.00
_cell.angle_gamma   90.00
#
_symmetry.space_group_name_H-M   'P 1'
#
loop_
_entity.id
_entity.type
_entity.pdbx_description
1 polymer ?
#
loop_
_entity_poly.entity_id
_entity_poly.type
_entity_poly.pdbx_seq_one_letter_code
_entity_poly.pdbx_strand_id
1 'polypeptide(L)'
;MTSLLHHKNFCELSHLEKEEKKRGDLSRSKIMARLWFLAFVVLSCAFATVVLTKPTFTVVGKVYCDTCRIGFETKATQYMEGAKVKLECRHFLGGKVEHTVPGVTDKNGAYIIELADNHENEICEVVLVESSMKDCAELVPGRDRARVVLSNDIGISADVRYANALGYNRTVPLDVCKEVTKMYILDDDE
;
A
#
# COMPACT_ATOMS: atom_id res chain seq x y z
N MET A 1 -43.94 -54.94 -67.90
CA MET A 1 -43.02 -55.22 -66.77
C MET A 1 -41.87 -54.21 -66.85
N THR A 2 -42.04 -53.07 -66.18
CA THR A 2 -41.41 -52.78 -64.86
C THR A 2 -39.91 -52.47 -64.97
N SER A 3 -39.48 -51.47 -65.77
CA SER A 3 -38.07 -51.00 -65.67
C SER A 3 -37.77 -49.57 -66.14
N LEU A 4 -38.76 -48.68 -66.31
CA LEU A 4 -38.48 -47.28 -66.72
C LEU A 4 -39.18 -46.20 -65.89
N LEU A 5 -40.07 -46.57 -64.96
CA LEU A 5 -40.65 -45.64 -63.97
C LEU A 5 -39.87 -45.59 -62.65
N HIS A 6 -38.87 -46.45 -62.45
CA HIS A 6 -38.11 -46.52 -61.19
C HIS A 6 -36.85 -45.64 -61.14
N HIS A 7 -36.38 -45.11 -62.28
CA HIS A 7 -35.07 -44.43 -62.34
C HIS A 7 -35.14 -42.89 -62.21
N LYS A 8 -36.30 -42.27 -62.49
CA LYS A 8 -36.47 -40.81 -62.35
C LYS A 8 -36.70 -40.34 -60.91
N ASN A 9 -37.41 -41.12 -60.09
CA ASN A 9 -37.69 -40.77 -58.70
C ASN A 9 -36.45 -40.83 -57.79
N PHE A 10 -35.47 -41.69 -58.10
CA PHE A 10 -34.28 -41.87 -57.26
C PHE A 10 -33.30 -40.69 -57.33
N CYS A 11 -33.26 -39.97 -58.47
CA CYS A 11 -32.34 -38.85 -58.68
C CYS A 11 -32.83 -37.55 -58.02
N GLU A 12 -34.14 -37.29 -57.99
CA GLU A 12 -34.70 -36.14 -57.27
C GLU A 12 -34.67 -36.32 -55.74
N LEU A 13 -35.00 -37.52 -55.23
CA LEU A 13 -34.91 -37.82 -53.80
C LEU A 13 -33.47 -37.66 -53.28
N SER A 14 -32.48 -38.18 -54.01
CA SER A 14 -31.07 -38.04 -53.60
C SER A 14 -30.56 -36.59 -53.65
N HIS A 15 -31.12 -35.73 -54.51
CA HIS A 15 -30.78 -34.30 -54.55
C HIS A 15 -31.41 -33.52 -53.39
N LEU A 16 -32.66 -33.84 -53.03
CA LEU A 16 -33.36 -33.23 -51.88
C LEU A 16 -32.73 -33.64 -50.56
N GLU A 17 -32.35 -34.91 -50.39
CA GLU A 17 -31.62 -35.39 -49.20
C GLU A 17 -30.26 -34.70 -49.03
N LYS A 18 -29.58 -34.38 -50.14
CA LYS A 18 -28.28 -33.70 -50.14
C LYS A 18 -28.40 -32.22 -49.77
N GLU A 19 -29.45 -31.54 -50.23
CA GLU A 19 -29.80 -30.16 -49.86
C GLU A 19 -30.19 -30.04 -48.38
N GLU A 20 -31.00 -30.98 -47.86
CA GLU A 20 -31.38 -31.00 -46.43
C GLU A 20 -30.17 -31.29 -45.53
N LYS A 21 -29.30 -32.23 -45.91
CA LYS A 21 -28.06 -32.52 -45.18
C LYS A 21 -27.12 -31.30 -45.14
N LYS A 22 -26.96 -30.60 -46.27
CA LYS A 22 -26.13 -29.38 -46.36
C LYS A 22 -26.71 -28.22 -45.54
N ARG A 23 -28.04 -28.09 -45.49
CA ARG A 23 -28.75 -27.13 -44.64
C ARG A 23 -28.59 -27.46 -43.15
N GLY A 24 -28.63 -28.75 -42.80
CA GLY A 24 -28.38 -29.26 -41.45
C GLY A 24 -26.95 -28.98 -40.97
N ASP A 25 -25.94 -29.24 -41.80
CA ASP A 25 -24.53 -28.96 -41.47
C ASP A 25 -24.24 -27.45 -41.38
N LEU A 26 -24.84 -26.63 -42.25
CA LEU A 26 -24.72 -25.17 -42.18
C LEU A 26 -25.42 -24.58 -40.95
N SER A 27 -26.56 -25.17 -40.55
CA SER A 27 -27.28 -24.79 -39.33
C SER A 27 -26.46 -25.15 -38.08
N ARG A 28 -25.90 -26.37 -38.04
CA ARG A 28 -25.00 -26.82 -36.95
C ARG A 28 -23.75 -25.97 -36.86
N SER A 29 -23.10 -25.64 -37.98
CA SER A 29 -21.93 -24.76 -38.02
C SER A 29 -22.23 -23.36 -37.47
N LYS A 30 -23.39 -22.77 -37.82
CA LYS A 30 -23.82 -21.47 -37.29
C LYS A 30 -24.14 -21.51 -35.78
N ILE A 31 -24.74 -22.59 -35.30
CA ILE A 31 -25.03 -22.78 -33.87
C ILE A 31 -23.72 -22.94 -33.08
N MET A 32 -22.78 -23.74 -33.57
CA MET A 32 -21.47 -23.91 -32.96
C MET A 32 -20.71 -22.58 -32.95
N ALA A 33 -20.67 -21.84 -34.06
CA ALA A 33 -20.02 -20.53 -34.10
C ALA A 33 -20.62 -19.53 -33.08
N ARG A 34 -21.95 -19.53 -32.90
CA ARG A 34 -22.63 -18.69 -31.90
C ARG A 34 -22.32 -19.13 -30.48
N LEU A 35 -22.30 -20.43 -30.19
CA LEU A 35 -21.95 -20.96 -28.87
C LEU A 35 -20.50 -20.65 -28.51
N TRP A 36 -19.59 -20.73 -29.49
CA TRP A 36 -18.18 -20.37 -29.30
C TRP A 36 -17.99 -18.87 -29.12
N PHE A 37 -18.72 -18.03 -29.86
CA PHE A 37 -18.71 -16.58 -29.67
C PHE A 37 -19.24 -16.18 -28.29
N LEU A 38 -20.35 -16.79 -27.85
CA LEU A 38 -20.92 -16.57 -26.52
C LEU A 38 -19.99 -17.06 -25.41
N ALA A 39 -19.37 -18.23 -25.56
CA ALA A 39 -18.38 -18.74 -24.62
C ALA A 39 -17.14 -17.82 -24.55
N PHE A 40 -16.68 -17.28 -25.68
CA PHE A 40 -15.55 -16.35 -25.73
C PHE A 40 -15.88 -15.00 -25.07
N VAL A 41 -17.09 -14.46 -25.28
CA VAL A 41 -17.57 -13.25 -24.62
C VAL A 41 -17.70 -13.45 -23.11
N VAL A 42 -18.32 -14.56 -22.66
CA VAL A 42 -18.45 -14.88 -21.22
C VAL A 42 -17.08 -15.09 -20.57
N LEU A 43 -16.16 -15.78 -21.25
CA LEU A 43 -14.78 -15.96 -20.76
C LEU A 43 -14.06 -14.61 -20.67
N SER A 44 -14.22 -13.71 -21.65
CA SER A 44 -13.61 -12.38 -21.61
C SER A 44 -14.18 -11.48 -20.48
N CYS A 45 -15.47 -11.60 -20.16
CA CYS A 45 -16.08 -10.87 -19.05
C CYS A 45 -15.64 -11.42 -17.67
N ALA A 46 -15.27 -12.70 -17.57
CA ALA A 46 -14.80 -13.30 -16.32
C ALA A 46 -13.39 -12.82 -15.89
N PHE A 47 -12.61 -12.20 -16.78
CA PHE A 47 -11.27 -11.68 -16.47
C PHE A 47 -11.25 -10.21 -16.01
N ALA A 48 -12.40 -9.52 -15.96
CA ALA A 48 -12.45 -8.08 -15.74
C ALA A 48 -12.43 -7.61 -14.26
N THR A 49 -12.14 -8.50 -13.30
CA THR A 49 -12.03 -8.09 -11.89
C THR A 49 -10.80 -8.70 -11.21
N VAL A 50 -9.61 -8.42 -11.73
CA VAL A 50 -8.43 -8.35 -10.86
C VAL A 50 -8.49 -6.97 -10.22
N VAL A 51 -9.02 -6.91 -9.00
CA VAL A 51 -8.78 -5.74 -8.15
C VAL A 51 -7.29 -5.76 -7.87
N LEU A 52 -6.53 -4.95 -8.60
CA LEU A 52 -5.16 -4.64 -8.24
C LEU A 52 -5.24 -3.90 -6.91
N THR A 53 -5.14 -4.64 -5.80
CA THR A 53 -5.02 -4.04 -4.47
C THR A 53 -3.80 -3.14 -4.52
N LYS A 54 -4.05 -1.83 -4.50
CA LYS A 54 -2.96 -0.87 -4.54
C LYS A 54 -2.07 -1.09 -3.31
N PRO A 55 -0.74 -0.99 -3.45
CA PRO A 55 0.17 -1.19 -2.33
C PRO A 55 -0.21 -0.23 -1.21
N THR A 56 -0.24 -0.70 0.03
CA THR A 56 -0.54 0.15 1.20
C THR A 56 0.67 0.10 2.12
N PHE A 57 1.31 1.24 2.32
CA PHE A 57 2.41 1.34 3.26
C PHE A 57 1.89 1.48 4.68
N THR A 58 2.56 0.81 5.61
CA THR A 58 2.31 0.94 7.05
C THR A 58 3.52 1.61 7.69
N VAL A 59 3.37 2.87 8.09
CA VAL A 59 4.40 3.62 8.80
C VAL A 59 4.29 3.39 10.30
N VAL A 60 5.35 2.86 10.90
CA VAL A 60 5.44 2.58 12.33
C VAL A 60 6.53 3.44 12.95
N GLY A 61 6.25 4.06 14.08
CA GLY A 61 7.27 4.80 14.82
C GLY A 61 6.87 5.02 16.27
N LYS A 62 7.71 5.77 16.98
CA LYS A 62 7.49 6.08 18.40
C LYS A 62 7.67 7.56 18.68
N VAL A 63 6.97 8.04 19.72
CA VAL A 63 7.18 9.34 20.33
C VAL A 63 7.62 9.14 21.78
N TYR A 64 8.66 9.88 22.16
CA TYR A 64 9.22 9.81 23.50
C TYR A 64 9.49 11.19 24.09
N CYS A 65 9.59 11.23 25.41
CA CYS A 65 10.13 12.35 26.17
C CYS A 65 11.63 12.14 26.38
N ASP A 66 12.43 13.06 25.82
CA ASP A 66 13.86 13.19 26.08
C ASP A 66 14.04 13.84 27.46
N THR A 67 13.97 13.01 28.48
CA THR A 67 14.04 13.40 29.91
C THR A 67 15.38 14.00 30.29
N CYS A 68 16.42 13.75 29.49
CA CYS A 68 17.78 14.25 29.73
C CYS A 68 18.23 15.29 28.69
N ARG A 69 17.42 15.55 27.66
CA ARG A 69 17.68 16.52 26.58
C ARG A 69 18.96 16.21 25.80
N ILE A 70 19.27 14.94 25.57
CA ILE A 70 20.56 14.54 24.97
C ILE A 70 20.52 14.14 23.50
N GLY A 71 19.35 14.03 22.87
CA GLY A 71 19.30 13.76 21.42
C GLY A 71 18.61 12.47 21.01
N PHE A 72 18.53 11.48 21.90
CA PHE A 72 18.23 10.10 21.56
C PHE A 72 17.62 9.33 22.74
N GLU A 73 17.11 8.13 22.49
CA GLU A 73 16.50 7.28 23.52
C GLU A 73 17.55 6.73 24.49
N THR A 74 17.27 6.82 25.80
CA THR A 74 18.11 6.28 26.88
C THR A 74 17.29 5.41 27.83
N LYS A 75 17.95 4.84 28.84
CA LYS A 75 17.27 4.15 29.95
C LYS A 75 16.34 5.06 30.77
N ALA A 76 16.50 6.39 30.69
CA ALA A 76 15.63 7.36 31.36
C ALA A 76 14.50 7.87 30.46
N THR A 77 14.43 7.44 29.19
CA THR A 77 13.37 7.82 28.26
C THR A 77 12.01 7.37 28.75
N GLN A 78 11.02 8.24 28.58
CA GLN A 78 9.61 7.92 28.85
C GLN A 78 8.85 7.97 27.54
N TYR A 79 8.15 6.89 27.19
CA TYR A 79 7.31 6.86 26.00
C TYR A 79 6.02 7.64 26.24
N MET A 80 5.51 8.27 25.18
CA MET A 80 4.43 9.24 25.27
C MET A 80 3.13 8.69 24.70
N GLU A 81 2.21 8.27 25.55
CA GLU A 81 0.84 7.90 25.16
C GLU A 81 0.02 9.14 24.79
N GLY A 82 -0.73 9.09 23.69
CA GLY A 82 -1.61 10.17 23.27
C GLY A 82 -0.91 11.38 22.62
N ALA A 83 0.37 11.27 22.28
CA ALA A 83 1.06 12.26 21.46
C ALA A 83 0.44 12.29 20.06
N LYS A 84 0.27 13.49 19.49
CA LYS A 84 -0.20 13.64 18.12
C LYS A 84 0.97 13.81 17.17
N VAL A 85 0.91 13.06 16.08
CA VAL A 85 1.84 13.13 14.95
C VAL A 85 1.05 13.27 13.66
N LYS A 86 1.73 13.59 12.56
CA LYS A 86 1.18 13.48 11.21
C LYS A 86 2.22 12.94 10.26
N LEU A 87 1.83 12.05 9.36
CA LEU A 87 2.57 11.78 8.14
C LEU A 87 2.25 12.90 7.15
N GLU A 88 3.27 13.59 6.67
CA GLU A 88 3.16 14.67 5.70
C GLU A 88 4.04 14.36 4.50
N CYS A 89 3.42 14.18 3.34
CA CYS A 89 4.11 13.94 2.09
C CYS A 89 4.00 15.16 1.18
N ARG A 90 5.16 15.63 0.74
CA ARG A 90 5.29 16.80 -0.13
C ARG A 90 5.84 16.39 -1.48
N HIS A 91 5.27 16.91 -2.56
CA HIS A 91 5.84 16.74 -3.89
C HIS A 91 7.30 17.22 -3.89
N PHE A 92 8.21 16.38 -4.40
CA PHE A 92 9.65 16.65 -4.35
C PHE A 92 10.04 17.94 -5.09
N LEU A 93 9.32 18.27 -6.16
CA LEU A 93 9.40 19.56 -6.83
C LEU A 93 8.43 20.55 -6.19
N GLY A 94 8.95 21.66 -5.68
CA GLY A 94 8.14 22.78 -5.18
C GLY A 94 7.55 22.60 -3.77
N GLY A 95 7.60 21.41 -3.18
CA GLY A 95 7.25 21.19 -1.76
C GLY A 95 5.75 21.29 -1.44
N LYS A 96 4.88 21.23 -2.45
CA LYS A 96 3.42 21.20 -2.26
C LYS A 96 3.04 19.96 -1.44
N VAL A 97 2.25 20.14 -0.38
CA VAL A 97 1.71 19.02 0.40
C VAL A 97 0.66 18.30 -0.44
N GLU A 98 0.89 17.01 -0.72
CA GLU A 98 -0.05 16.15 -1.45
C GLU A 98 -0.87 15.28 -0.48
N HIS A 99 -0.23 14.82 0.61
CA HIS A 99 -0.89 13.97 1.61
C HIS A 99 -0.60 14.44 3.03
N THR A 100 -1.61 14.33 3.89
CA THR A 100 -1.49 14.52 5.33
C THR A 100 -2.38 13.51 6.04
N VAL A 101 -1.78 12.64 6.85
CA VAL A 101 -2.50 11.62 7.63
C VAL A 101 -2.17 11.79 9.11
N PRO A 102 -3.16 12.07 9.99
CA PRO A 102 -2.91 12.20 11.41
C PRO A 102 -2.65 10.83 12.06
N GLY A 103 -1.85 10.84 13.13
CA GLY A 103 -1.61 9.67 13.97
C GLY A 103 -1.61 10.05 15.45
N VAL A 104 -1.93 9.08 16.30
CA VAL A 104 -1.89 9.23 17.76
C VAL A 104 -1.15 8.02 18.34
N THR A 105 -0.28 8.25 19.31
CA THR A 105 0.46 7.16 19.94
C THR A 105 -0.35 6.39 20.96
N ASP A 106 -0.09 5.08 21.04
CA ASP A 106 -0.62 4.17 22.04
C ASP A 106 0.12 4.28 23.40
N LYS A 107 -0.27 3.43 24.36
CA LYS A 107 0.35 3.33 25.70
C LYS A 107 1.86 3.10 25.72
N ASN A 108 2.44 2.60 24.63
CA ASN A 108 3.87 2.34 24.49
C ASN A 108 4.58 3.49 23.73
N GLY A 109 3.87 4.59 23.48
CA GLY A 109 4.32 5.69 22.65
C GLY A 109 4.43 5.34 21.17
N ALA A 110 3.85 4.23 20.72
CA ALA A 110 3.95 3.78 19.33
C ALA A 110 2.76 4.28 18.50
N TYR A 111 2.99 4.66 17.25
CA TYR A 111 1.93 4.98 16.29
C TYR A 111 2.02 4.08 15.06
N ILE A 112 0.88 3.90 14.40
CA ILE A 112 0.75 3.23 13.12
C ILE A 112 -0.05 4.16 12.20
N ILE A 113 0.48 4.46 11.02
CA ILE A 113 -0.19 5.28 10.00
C ILE A 113 -0.17 4.51 8.69
N GLU A 114 -1.33 4.35 8.06
CA GLU A 114 -1.44 3.71 6.74
C GLU A 114 -1.58 4.77 5.65
N LEU A 115 -0.90 4.55 4.53
CA LEU A 115 -1.04 5.36 3.34
C LEU A 115 -1.03 4.45 2.10
N ALA A 116 -2.11 4.52 1.33
CA ALA A 116 -2.27 3.76 0.10
C ALA A 116 -1.52 4.43 -1.06
N ASP A 117 -1.10 3.60 -2.01
CA ASP A 117 -0.46 3.94 -3.27
C ASP A 117 1.06 4.17 -3.17
N ASN A 118 1.72 4.23 -4.33
CA ASN A 118 3.15 4.48 -4.43
C ASN A 118 3.40 5.99 -4.40
N HIS A 119 4.32 6.47 -3.54
CA HIS A 119 4.63 7.90 -3.37
C HIS A 119 6.04 8.25 -3.86
N GLU A 120 6.40 7.79 -5.05
CA GLU A 120 7.76 7.95 -5.64
C GLU A 120 8.16 9.42 -5.88
N ASN A 121 7.19 10.31 -6.10
CA ASN A 121 7.40 11.73 -6.38
C ASN A 121 7.23 12.60 -5.12
N GLU A 122 7.32 11.99 -3.94
CA GLU A 122 7.06 12.68 -2.68
C GLU A 122 8.17 12.46 -1.66
N ILE A 123 8.41 13.50 -0.87
CA ILE A 123 9.20 13.43 0.35
C ILE A 123 8.21 13.31 1.51
N CYS A 124 8.12 12.11 2.07
CA CYS A 124 7.27 11.79 3.22
C CYS A 124 8.04 11.87 4.54
N GLU A 125 7.50 12.62 5.49
CA GLU A 125 8.05 12.76 6.84
C GLU A 125 6.93 12.59 7.87
N VAL A 126 7.19 11.84 8.94
CA VAL A 126 6.36 11.92 10.14
C VAL A 126 6.82 13.12 10.95
N VAL A 127 5.90 13.97 11.38
CA VAL A 127 6.16 15.23 12.07
C VAL A 127 5.41 15.25 13.39
N LEU A 128 6.07 15.73 14.46
CA LEU A 128 5.46 16.00 15.75
C LEU A 128 4.42 17.13 15.65
N VAL A 129 3.24 16.94 16.24
CA VAL A 129 2.15 17.93 16.22
C VAL A 129 1.84 18.44 17.62
N GLU A 130 1.61 17.54 18.56
CA GLU A 130 1.24 17.89 19.94
C GLU A 130 1.78 16.86 20.93
N SER A 131 2.35 17.34 22.03
CA SER A 131 2.76 16.50 23.16
C SER A 131 1.57 16.25 24.10
N SER A 132 1.48 15.05 24.67
CA SER A 132 0.52 14.75 25.73
C SER A 132 1.04 15.09 27.14
N MET A 133 2.33 15.46 27.27
CA MET A 133 2.98 15.79 28.54
C MET A 133 3.33 17.27 28.59
N LYS A 134 2.73 18.01 29.53
CA LYS A 134 2.93 19.47 29.66
C LYS A 134 4.38 19.86 29.96
N ASP A 135 5.08 19.04 30.73
CA ASP A 135 6.48 19.23 31.12
C ASP A 135 7.48 18.67 30.10
N CYS A 136 6.98 18.12 28.98
CA CYS A 136 7.79 17.54 27.91
C CYS A 136 7.17 17.83 26.53
N ALA A 137 7.14 19.11 26.17
CA ALA A 137 6.52 19.60 24.93
C ALA A 137 7.46 20.48 24.08
N GLU A 138 8.73 20.61 24.47
CA GLU A 138 9.67 21.44 23.72
C GLU A 138 10.15 20.74 22.46
N LEU A 139 9.93 21.37 21.31
CA LEU A 139 10.42 20.90 20.01
C LEU A 139 11.86 21.36 19.79
N VAL A 140 12.69 20.45 19.29
CA VAL A 140 14.03 20.80 18.79
C VAL A 140 13.99 20.80 17.26
N PRO A 141 14.26 21.93 16.59
CA PRO A 141 14.27 22.00 15.13
C PRO A 141 15.17 20.93 14.53
N GLY A 142 14.64 20.17 13.56
CA GLY A 142 15.37 19.09 12.90
C GLY A 142 15.28 17.73 13.59
N ARG A 143 14.77 17.67 14.84
CA ARG A 143 14.41 16.42 15.55
C ARG A 143 12.89 16.23 15.67
N ASP A 144 12.12 17.20 15.19
CA ASP A 144 10.66 17.20 15.16
C ASP A 144 10.07 16.33 14.03
N ARG A 145 10.92 15.75 13.18
CA ARG A 145 10.52 14.99 11.99
C ARG A 145 11.42 13.79 11.69
N ALA A 146 10.84 12.77 11.07
CA ALA A 146 11.54 11.58 10.60
C ALA A 146 11.09 11.24 9.19
N ARG A 147 12.04 11.16 8.27
CA ARG A 147 11.78 10.80 6.87
C ARG A 147 11.49 9.30 6.74
N VAL A 148 10.50 8.96 5.94
CA VAL A 148 10.17 7.58 5.54
C VAL A 148 10.04 7.50 4.03
N VAL A 149 10.55 6.41 3.44
CA VAL A 149 10.46 6.20 1.99
C VAL A 149 9.26 5.31 1.68
N LEU A 150 8.26 5.88 1.02
CA LEU A 150 7.00 5.22 0.67
C LEU A 150 6.97 4.94 -0.84
N SER A 151 7.98 4.21 -1.31
CA SER A 151 8.12 3.81 -2.71
C SER A 151 8.48 2.32 -2.82
N ASN A 152 7.96 1.67 -3.86
CA ASN A 152 8.24 0.28 -4.21
C ASN A 152 9.48 0.13 -5.12
N ASP A 153 9.93 1.21 -5.75
CA ASP A 153 10.97 1.19 -6.79
C ASP A 153 12.40 1.32 -6.22
N ILE A 154 12.57 0.93 -4.95
CA ILE A 154 13.79 1.15 -4.15
C ILE A 154 14.42 -0.15 -3.63
N GLY A 155 13.96 -1.31 -4.09
CA GLY A 155 14.49 -2.62 -3.68
C GLY A 155 14.15 -3.04 -2.25
N ILE A 156 13.16 -2.39 -1.61
CA ILE A 156 12.62 -2.78 -0.30
C ILE A 156 11.28 -3.48 -0.52
N SER A 157 11.22 -4.77 -0.19
CA SER A 157 10.02 -5.61 -0.41
C SER A 157 8.95 -5.47 0.67
N ALA A 158 9.30 -4.89 1.82
CA ALA A 158 8.37 -4.71 2.93
C ALA A 158 7.60 -3.40 2.79
N ASP A 159 6.27 -3.48 2.93
CA ASP A 159 5.39 -2.32 2.96
C ASP A 159 5.39 -1.63 4.35
N VAL A 160 5.92 -2.29 5.38
CA VAL A 160 6.11 -1.70 6.70
C VAL A 160 7.37 -0.85 6.71
N ARG A 161 7.22 0.43 7.07
CA ARG A 161 8.30 1.42 7.12
C ARG A 161 8.47 1.95 8.54
N TYR A 162 9.66 1.80 9.09
CA TYR A 162 9.97 2.28 10.43
C TYR A 162 10.52 3.70 10.37
N ALA A 163 9.84 4.64 11.03
CA ALA A 163 10.33 5.99 11.23
C ALA A 163 11.24 6.02 12.47
N ASN A 164 12.27 6.88 12.43
CA ASN A 164 13.06 7.18 13.62
C ASN A 164 12.15 7.70 14.74
N ALA A 165 12.44 7.33 15.98
CA ALA A 165 11.69 7.80 17.13
C ALA A 165 11.82 9.33 17.27
N LEU A 166 10.70 10.00 17.53
CA LEU A 166 10.64 11.45 17.66
C LEU A 166 10.58 11.84 19.13
N GLY A 167 11.41 12.81 19.51
CA GLY A 167 11.56 13.23 20.90
C GLY A 167 11.11 14.66 21.15
N TYR A 168 10.29 14.87 22.17
CA TYR A 168 10.15 16.18 22.81
C TYR A 168 11.19 16.33 23.91
N ASN A 169 11.72 17.53 24.10
CA ASN A 169 12.57 17.82 25.25
C ASN A 169 11.71 18.10 26.48
N ARG A 170 12.15 17.54 27.61
CA ARG A 170 11.63 17.91 28.93
C ARG A 170 12.09 19.31 29.31
N THR A 171 11.22 20.09 29.95
CA THR A 171 11.55 21.45 30.41
C THR A 171 12.71 21.44 31.41
N VAL A 172 12.68 20.51 32.37
CA VAL A 172 13.73 20.34 33.38
C VAL A 172 14.23 18.90 33.33
N PRO A 173 15.54 18.66 33.11
CA PRO A 173 16.11 17.32 33.12
C PRO A 173 15.86 16.60 34.44
N LEU A 174 15.67 15.28 34.40
CA LEU A 174 15.55 14.47 35.62
C LEU A 174 16.89 14.37 36.36
N ASP A 175 16.85 14.17 37.69
CA ASP A 175 18.07 14.06 38.51
C ASP A 175 18.99 12.91 38.07
N VAL A 176 18.42 11.82 37.57
CA VAL A 176 19.15 10.65 37.07
C VAL A 176 20.02 10.96 35.84
N CYS A 177 19.76 12.07 35.15
CA CYS A 177 20.44 12.40 33.90
C CYS A 177 21.94 12.62 34.06
N LYS A 178 22.43 12.99 35.24
CA LYS A 178 23.87 13.07 35.51
C LYS A 178 24.57 11.73 35.31
N GLU A 179 23.97 10.64 35.77
CA GLU A 179 24.52 9.29 35.61
C GLU A 179 24.24 8.74 34.21
N VAL A 180 23.11 9.10 33.60
CA VAL A 180 22.81 8.70 32.22
C VAL A 180 23.82 9.28 31.25
N THR A 181 24.11 10.57 31.32
CA THR A 181 25.02 11.22 30.38
C THR A 181 26.44 10.65 30.50
N LYS A 182 26.92 10.31 31.70
CA LYS A 182 28.24 9.67 31.90
C LYS A 182 28.40 8.36 31.13
N MET A 183 27.33 7.58 30.93
CA MET A 183 27.40 6.34 30.15
C MET A 183 27.70 6.56 28.66
N TYR A 184 27.53 7.79 28.17
CA TYR A 184 27.71 8.17 26.76
C TYR A 184 28.82 9.19 26.55
N ILE A 185 29.54 9.57 27.62
CA ILE A 185 30.82 10.27 27.46
C ILE A 185 31.76 9.22 26.89
N LEU A 186 32.10 9.38 25.61
CA LEU A 186 33.23 8.67 25.05
C LEU A 186 34.46 9.28 25.72
N ASP A 187 35.25 8.47 26.41
CA ASP A 187 36.59 8.89 26.77
C ASP A 187 37.29 9.14 25.42
N ASP A 188 37.57 10.41 25.11
CA ASP A 188 38.43 10.76 23.99
C ASP A 188 39.83 10.20 24.34
N ASP A 189 40.07 8.95 23.96
CA ASP A 189 41.38 8.30 24.10
C ASP A 189 42.42 9.13 23.31
N GLU A 190 43.20 9.94 24.02
CA GLU A 190 44.47 10.54 23.55
C GLU A 190 45.55 9.49 23.26
#